data_AF-A0A838IVU3-F1
#
_entry.id   AF-A0A838IVU3-F1
#
_cell.length_a   1.000
_cell.length_b   1.000
_cell.length_c   1.000
_cell.angle_alpha   90.00
_cell.angle_beta   90.00
_cell.angle_gamma   90.00
#
_symmetry.space_group_name_H-M   'P 1'
#
loop_
_entity.id
_entity.type
_entity.pdbx_description
1 polymer ?
#
loop_
_entity_poly.entity_id
_entity_poly.type
_entity_poly.pdbx_seq_one_letter_code
_entity_poly.pdbx_strand_id
1 'polypeptide(L)'
;MSHRRAVTSALRRPGFLVAIALLVLVGCAPRTADGSVTIRPVQQEGVWVVRVAPTEVGRAVVVRHSMLRSVRVPRGFVPPPGLCRVWRAELAPARQDPVGACAVLERQAPQGSYLIFG
;
A
#
# COMPACT_ATOMS: atom_id res chain seq x y z
N MET A 1 59.97 -31.73 9.03
CA MET A 1 60.77 -30.84 9.89
C MET A 1 60.51 -29.41 9.41
N SER A 2 59.67 -28.63 10.11
CA SER A 2 60.04 -27.45 10.92
C SER A 2 61.02 -26.51 10.19
N HIS A 3 60.72 -25.24 9.88
CA HIS A 3 60.61 -24.09 10.79
C HIS A 3 59.84 -22.93 10.11
N ARG A 4 58.75 -22.40 10.68
CA ARG A 4 58.66 -21.14 11.47
C ARG A 4 59.33 -19.90 10.84
N ARG A 5 58.56 -18.86 10.49
CA ARG A 5 58.34 -17.62 11.29
C ARG A 5 57.56 -16.57 10.49
N ALA A 6 56.59 -15.97 11.16
CA ALA A 6 55.85 -14.79 10.75
C ALA A 6 56.72 -13.52 10.84
N VAL A 7 56.41 -12.51 10.02
CA VAL A 7 56.69 -11.11 10.35
C VAL A 7 55.40 -10.33 10.16
N THR A 8 54.85 -9.92 11.29
CA THR A 8 53.78 -8.94 11.45
C THR A 8 54.33 -7.52 11.27
N SER A 9 53.43 -6.63 10.87
CA SER A 9 53.43 -5.19 11.16
C SER A 9 54.29 -4.25 10.31
N ALA A 10 53.64 -3.58 9.36
CA ALA A 10 53.90 -2.17 9.09
C ALA A 10 52.57 -1.41 9.09
N LEU A 11 52.22 -0.88 10.27
CA LEU A 11 51.25 0.20 10.44
C LEU A 11 51.72 1.40 9.61
N ARG A 12 50.90 1.91 8.68
CA ARG A 12 51.04 3.28 8.18
C ARG A 12 49.70 4.00 8.28
N ARG A 13 49.55 4.68 9.43
CA ARG A 13 48.51 5.67 9.73
C ARG A 13 48.76 6.96 8.89
N PRO A 14 48.01 8.05 9.12
CA PRO A 14 46.64 8.34 8.68
C PRO A 14 46.63 9.67 7.89
N GLY A 15 45.62 9.96 7.07
CA GLY A 15 45.58 11.29 6.46
C GLY A 15 44.56 11.46 5.36
N PHE A 16 43.34 11.77 5.77
CA PHE A 16 42.50 12.79 5.13
C PHE A 16 42.49 12.80 3.59
N LEU A 17 41.67 11.94 2.99
CA LEU A 17 40.96 12.34 1.79
C LEU A 17 39.50 11.91 1.90
N VAL A 18 38.66 12.94 2.12
CA VAL A 18 37.31 13.08 1.57
C VAL A 18 36.30 12.06 2.13
N ALA A 19 35.75 12.36 3.30
CA ALA A 19 34.47 13.07 3.41
C ALA A 19 33.29 12.32 2.75
N ILE A 20 32.54 11.62 3.62
CA ILE A 20 31.08 11.55 3.61
C ILE A 20 30.46 11.11 2.28
N ALA A 21 30.48 9.81 2.02
CA ALA A 21 29.44 9.18 1.19
C ALA A 21 28.22 8.82 2.08
N LEU A 22 27.61 9.81 2.73
CA LEU A 22 26.21 9.70 3.16
C LEU A 22 25.36 9.95 1.91
N LEU A 23 25.31 8.94 1.03
CA LEU A 23 24.38 8.96 -0.08
C LEU A 23 22.98 8.89 0.54
N VAL A 24 22.31 10.03 0.55
CA VAL A 24 20.93 10.17 1.02
C VAL A 24 20.10 9.14 0.25
N LEU A 25 19.64 8.09 0.93
CA LEU A 25 18.55 7.26 0.46
C LEU A 25 17.28 8.14 0.50
N VAL A 26 17.17 9.08 -0.45
CA VAL A 26 15.89 9.70 -0.78
C VAL A 26 15.07 8.53 -1.33
N GLY A 27 14.31 7.91 -0.43
CA GLY A 27 13.56 6.71 -0.73
C GLY A 27 12.69 6.93 -1.96
N CYS A 28 13.01 6.22 -3.04
CA CYS A 28 12.10 6.01 -4.16
C CYS A 28 10.93 5.13 -3.67
N ALA A 29 10.08 5.67 -2.81
CA ALA A 29 8.75 5.09 -2.62
C ALA A 29 8.01 5.30 -3.95
N PRO A 30 7.59 4.23 -4.64
CA PRO A 30 6.85 4.37 -5.89
C PRO A 30 5.52 5.08 -5.60
N ARG A 31 5.48 6.39 -5.84
CA ARG A 31 4.23 7.12 -5.97
C ARG A 31 3.73 6.82 -7.37
N THR A 32 2.54 6.25 -7.46
CA THR A 32 1.84 6.14 -8.74
C THR A 32 1.73 7.53 -9.35
N ALA A 33 2.02 7.65 -10.65
CA ALA A 33 2.05 8.95 -11.34
C ALA A 33 0.68 9.67 -11.29
N ASP A 34 -0.40 8.93 -11.10
CA ASP A 34 -1.77 9.43 -10.98
C ASP A 34 -2.19 9.77 -9.54
N GLY A 35 -1.29 9.62 -8.58
CA GLY A 35 -1.57 9.85 -7.16
C GLY A 35 -2.59 8.86 -6.58
N SER A 36 -2.79 7.70 -7.17
CA SER A 36 -3.61 6.63 -6.59
C SER A 36 -2.93 5.92 -5.42
N VAL A 37 -3.69 5.45 -4.45
CA VAL A 37 -3.18 4.58 -3.38
C VAL A 37 -3.49 3.13 -3.73
N THR A 38 -2.50 2.24 -3.61
CA THR A 38 -2.74 0.80 -3.79
C THR A 38 -3.00 0.16 -2.43
N ILE A 39 -4.13 -0.54 -2.30
CA ILE A 39 -4.53 -1.22 -1.07
C ILE A 39 -4.69 -2.71 -1.37
N ARG A 40 -4.17 -3.56 -0.49
CA ARG A 40 -4.45 -5.00 -0.53
C ARG A 40 -5.73 -5.25 0.26
N PRO A 41 -6.75 -5.89 -0.33
CA PRO A 41 -7.95 -6.25 0.40
C PRO A 41 -7.69 -7.42 1.35
N VAL A 42 -8.50 -7.54 2.40
CA VAL A 42 -8.54 -8.70 3.29
C VAL A 42 -9.85 -9.44 3.04
N GLN A 43 -9.81 -10.75 2.85
CA GLN A 43 -11.05 -11.54 2.73
C GLN A 43 -11.65 -11.79 4.10
N GLN A 44 -12.91 -11.43 4.29
CA GLN A 44 -13.68 -11.72 5.50
C GLN A 44 -15.05 -12.23 5.07
N GLU A 45 -15.37 -13.49 5.41
CA GLU A 45 -16.70 -14.09 5.17
C GLU A 45 -17.19 -13.99 3.70
N GLY A 46 -16.26 -14.10 2.75
CA GLY A 46 -16.57 -14.00 1.31
C GLY A 46 -16.64 -12.58 0.75
N VAL A 47 -16.41 -11.56 1.58
CA VAL A 47 -16.33 -10.14 1.18
C VAL A 47 -14.87 -9.66 1.20
N TRP A 48 -14.50 -8.79 0.26
CA TRP A 48 -13.19 -8.16 0.23
C TRP A 48 -13.21 -6.84 0.99
N VAL A 49 -12.69 -6.85 2.21
CA VAL A 49 -12.62 -5.66 3.05
C VAL A 49 -11.45 -4.78 2.62
N VAL A 50 -11.75 -3.51 2.37
CA VAL A 50 -10.80 -2.47 1.94
C VAL A 50 -10.89 -1.32 2.94
N ARG A 51 -9.85 -1.11 3.73
CA ARG A 51 -9.78 0.01 4.68
C ARG A 51 -8.94 1.13 4.10
N VAL A 52 -9.56 2.27 3.83
CA VAL A 52 -8.87 3.48 3.36
C VAL A 52 -8.49 4.31 4.58
N ALA A 53 -7.24 4.78 4.64
CA ALA A 53 -6.84 5.68 5.70
C ALA A 53 -7.50 7.05 5.52
N PRO A 54 -7.89 7.76 6.59
CA PRO A 54 -8.54 9.07 6.46
C PRO A 54 -7.74 10.08 5.62
N THR A 55 -6.41 9.99 5.62
CA THR A 55 -5.51 10.84 4.82
C THR A 55 -5.56 10.54 3.32
N GLU A 56 -6.11 9.40 2.92
CA GLU A 56 -6.20 8.96 1.53
C GLU A 56 -7.62 9.12 0.95
N VAL A 57 -8.60 9.50 1.79
CA VAL A 57 -9.97 9.80 1.33
C VAL A 57 -9.94 10.93 0.30
N GLY A 58 -10.66 10.76 -0.81
CA GLY A 58 -10.66 11.67 -1.95
C GLY A 58 -9.64 11.31 -3.03
N ARG A 59 -8.70 10.41 -2.76
CA ARG A 59 -7.80 9.85 -3.79
C ARG A 59 -8.47 8.67 -4.51
N ALA A 60 -7.86 8.26 -5.62
CA ALA A 60 -8.25 7.03 -6.28
C ALA A 60 -7.61 5.86 -5.52
N VAL A 61 -8.40 4.81 -5.28
CA VAL A 61 -7.92 3.59 -4.62
C VAL A 61 -7.82 2.48 -5.66
N VAL A 62 -6.67 1.85 -5.76
CA VAL A 62 -6.46 0.64 -6.56
C VAL A 62 -6.41 -0.54 -5.59
N VAL A 63 -7.47 -1.32 -5.56
CA VAL A 63 -7.55 -2.55 -4.78
C VAL A 63 -6.84 -3.64 -5.57
N ARG A 64 -5.68 -4.10 -5.08
CA ARG A 64 -4.87 -5.12 -5.76
C ARG A 64 -5.05 -6.46 -5.06
N HIS A 65 -5.76 -7.38 -5.71
CA HIS A 65 -6.04 -8.71 -5.20
C HIS A 65 -4.89 -9.69 -5.47
N SER A 66 -4.32 -9.64 -6.68
CA SER A 66 -3.14 -10.41 -7.06
C SER A 66 -2.29 -9.63 -8.07
N MET A 67 -1.22 -10.24 -8.60
CA MET A 67 -0.37 -9.61 -9.62
C MET A 67 -1.14 -9.22 -10.89
N LEU A 68 -2.21 -9.95 -11.22
CA LEU A 68 -2.94 -9.82 -12.49
C LEU A 68 -4.36 -9.25 -12.34
N ARG A 69 -4.89 -9.09 -11.11
CA ARG A 69 -6.25 -8.60 -10.87
C ARG A 69 -6.25 -7.42 -9.92
N SER A 70 -6.81 -6.31 -10.40
CA SER A 70 -7.02 -5.09 -9.63
C SER A 70 -8.37 -4.45 -9.94
N VAL A 71 -8.96 -3.82 -8.93
CA VAL A 71 -10.17 -3.00 -9.08
C VAL A 71 -9.83 -1.56 -8.72
N ARG A 72 -10.33 -0.60 -9.50
CA ARG A 72 -10.07 0.82 -9.28
C ARG A 72 -11.34 1.53 -8.81
N VAL A 73 -11.23 2.21 -7.68
CA VAL A 73 -12.24 3.10 -7.10
C VAL A 73 -11.79 4.53 -7.42
N PRO A 74 -12.51 5.29 -8.26
CA PRO A 74 -12.11 6.64 -8.64
C PRO A 74 -12.16 7.63 -7.48
N ARG A 75 -11.51 8.79 -7.67
CA ARG A 75 -11.58 9.92 -6.74
C ARG A 75 -13.04 10.33 -6.52
N GLY A 76 -13.39 10.66 -5.27
CA GLY A 76 -14.77 11.02 -4.88
C GLY A 76 -15.72 9.83 -4.70
N PHE A 77 -15.30 8.60 -5.00
CA PHE A 77 -16.12 7.40 -4.79
C PHE A 77 -15.77 6.61 -3.53
N VAL A 78 -14.68 6.97 -2.84
CA VAL A 78 -14.40 6.46 -1.50
C VAL A 78 -15.39 7.09 -0.51
N PRO A 79 -16.03 6.31 0.39
CA PRO A 79 -16.86 6.86 1.46
C PRO A 79 -16.08 7.85 2.35
N PRO A 80 -16.76 8.78 3.03
CA PRO A 80 -16.11 9.57 4.07
C PRO A 80 -15.77 8.69 5.30
N PRO A 81 -14.86 9.16 6.18
CA PRO A 81 -14.47 8.43 7.38
C PRO A 81 -15.64 7.95 8.23
N GLY A 82 -15.63 6.67 8.58
CA GLY A 82 -16.66 6.03 9.40
C GLY A 82 -17.91 5.57 8.64
N LEU A 83 -17.99 5.82 7.33
CA LEU A 83 -19.00 5.24 6.45
C LEU A 83 -18.39 4.19 5.52
N CYS A 84 -19.27 3.36 4.97
CA CYS A 84 -18.90 2.27 4.08
C CYS A 84 -19.65 2.33 2.76
N ARG A 85 -19.11 1.65 1.75
CA ARG A 85 -19.78 1.42 0.47
C ARG A 85 -19.45 0.02 -0.03
N VAL A 86 -20.47 -0.68 -0.51
CA VAL A 86 -20.31 -1.89 -1.30
C VAL A 86 -19.88 -1.49 -2.71
N TRP A 87 -18.80 -2.08 -3.18
CA TRP A 87 -18.25 -1.84 -4.51
C TRP A 87 -18.20 -3.14 -5.31
N ARG A 88 -18.81 -3.09 -6.48
CA ARG A 88 -18.93 -4.23 -7.39
C ARG A 88 -18.13 -3.96 -8.66
N ALA A 89 -17.18 -4.82 -8.98
CA ALA A 89 -16.21 -4.59 -10.06
C ALA A 89 -16.85 -4.51 -11.45
N GLU A 90 -18.00 -5.15 -11.62
CA GLU A 90 -18.82 -5.20 -12.83
C GLU A 90 -19.71 -3.96 -13.00
N LEU A 91 -19.89 -3.15 -11.96
CA LEU A 91 -20.70 -1.94 -12.02
C LEU A 91 -19.85 -0.72 -12.32
N ALA A 92 -20.40 0.16 -13.17
CA ALA A 92 -19.82 1.48 -13.41
C ALA A 92 -19.89 2.31 -12.11
N PRO A 93 -18.96 3.25 -11.86
CA PRO A 93 -18.93 4.05 -10.63
C PRO A 93 -20.27 4.71 -10.26
N ALA A 94 -20.97 5.29 -11.24
CA ALA A 94 -22.26 5.95 -11.04
C ALA A 94 -23.43 5.00 -10.74
N ARG A 95 -23.24 3.68 -10.90
CA ARG A 95 -24.24 2.64 -10.63
C ARG A 95 -23.96 1.85 -9.34
N GLN A 96 -22.95 2.25 -8.58
CA GLN A 96 -22.61 1.62 -7.31
C GLN A 96 -23.67 1.94 -6.25
N ASP A 97 -23.74 1.09 -5.24
CA ASP A 97 -24.65 1.30 -4.12
C ASP A 97 -24.30 2.59 -3.35
N PRO A 98 -25.31 3.22 -2.72
CA PRO A 98 -25.08 4.40 -1.91
C PRO A 98 -24.12 4.10 -0.75
N VAL A 99 -23.49 5.16 -0.24
CA VAL A 99 -22.75 5.09 1.02
C VAL A 99 -23.75 4.83 2.16
N GLY A 100 -23.34 4.03 3.15
CA GLY A 100 -24.16 3.72 4.31
C GLY A 100 -23.34 3.46 5.57
N ALA A 101 -24.03 3.18 6.67
CA ALA A 101 -23.40 2.82 7.93
C ALA A 101 -22.65 1.49 7.80
N CYS A 102 -21.40 1.43 8.27
CA CYS A 102 -20.57 0.23 8.15
C CYS A 102 -21.20 -1.00 8.79
N ALA A 103 -21.76 -0.88 10.00
CA ALA A 103 -22.41 -2.00 10.67
C ALA A 103 -23.61 -2.59 9.89
N VAL A 104 -24.25 -1.80 9.02
CA VAL A 104 -25.32 -2.28 8.14
C VAL A 104 -24.73 -2.98 6.93
N LEU A 105 -23.80 -2.32 6.24
CA LEU A 105 -23.23 -2.84 5.00
C LEU A 105 -22.32 -4.04 5.22
N GLU A 106 -21.63 -4.16 6.35
CA GLU A 106 -20.86 -5.36 6.74
C GLU A 106 -21.72 -6.62 6.73
N ARG A 107 -22.98 -6.52 7.15
CA ARG A 107 -23.92 -7.66 7.21
C ARG A 107 -24.64 -7.94 5.89
N GLN A 108 -24.66 -6.97 4.98
CA GLN A 108 -25.45 -7.01 3.74
C GLN A 108 -24.60 -7.14 2.48
N ALA A 109 -23.28 -6.89 2.58
CA ALA A 109 -22.36 -6.93 1.46
C ALA A 109 -22.46 -8.29 0.75
N PRO A 110 -22.78 -8.32 -0.56
CA PRO A 110 -22.84 -9.56 -1.32
C PRO A 110 -21.47 -10.24 -1.37
N GLN A 111 -21.46 -11.58 -1.44
CA GLN A 111 -20.24 -12.33 -1.63
C GLN A 111 -19.51 -11.90 -2.92
N GLY A 112 -18.18 -11.84 -2.85
CA GLY A 112 -17.32 -11.40 -3.94
C GLY A 112 -17.27 -9.89 -4.14
N SER A 113 -18.11 -9.11 -3.46
CA SER A 113 -18.04 -7.65 -3.48
C SER A 113 -16.88 -7.12 -2.62
N TYR A 114 -16.57 -5.84 -2.80
CA TYR A 114 -15.62 -5.12 -1.96
C TYR A 114 -16.39 -4.25 -0.98
N LEU A 115 -16.09 -4.37 0.31
CA LEU A 115 -16.61 -3.44 1.31
C LEU A 115 -15.53 -2.41 1.62
N ILE A 116 -15.75 -1.19 1.11
CA ILE A 116 -14.80 -0.09 1.26
C ILE A 116 -15.19 0.72 2.50
N PHE A 117 -14.25 0.85 3.43
CA PHE A 117 -14.33 1.73 4.59
C PHE A 117 -13.59 3.02 4.26
N GLY A 118 -14.27 4.15 4.47
CA GLY A 118 -13.67 5.48 4.42
C GLY A 118 -12.91 5.85 5.69
#